data_AF-A0A812I0I5-F1
#
_entry.id   AF-A0A812I0I5-F1
#
_cell.length_a   1.000
_cell.length_b   1.000
_cell.length_c   1.000
_cell.angle_alpha   90.00
_cell.angle_beta   90.00
_cell.angle_gamma   90.00
#
_symmetry.space_group_name_H-M   'P 1'
#
loop_
_entity.id
_entity.type
_entity.pdbx_description
1 polymer ?
#
loop_
_entity_poly.entity_id
_entity_poly.type
_entity_poly.pdbx_seq_one_letter_code
_entity_poly.pdbx_strand_id
1 'polypeptide(L)'
;MDALQLRVSGLTGPLCELALGAPCTVQDVKEALQDKLGIPVQEQRLLVGSEEPDVTCLLSATDGGLDVSLLRCLKLSSELWAHWAETLQEDGMELLFAPEEVQADRELVILAVQRCGDALALAAEELRSDRDVAMAAVSQNGLALSFASPELKADKDVVLRAVRQNGLALRHATAVLQRDPDVALAAVEQNGYVIAEASFEAALREDRQIAYAAVSYDGCTLKHVGQELRKDRQLILTAVKSNGNAIQWADARFRSDREVMMAAVRYHGTLLRCASEELRNDRQVVHQAILGHGYALSYASHALRSDPELITLASRPYCHIPVRLEAGKIVYVEEGEERG
;
A
#
# COMPACT_ATOMS: atom_id res chain seq x y z
N MET A 1 10.66 -21.97 32.44
CA MET A 1 11.27 -21.08 31.44
C MET A 1 12.20 -21.97 30.65
N ASP A 2 11.77 -22.40 29.48
CA ASP A 2 12.52 -23.39 28.70
C ASP A 2 13.72 -22.67 28.08
N ALA A 3 14.92 -23.07 28.48
CA ALA A 3 16.16 -22.54 27.95
C ALA A 3 16.51 -23.31 26.67
N LEU A 4 16.66 -22.59 25.55
CA LEU A 4 17.15 -23.15 24.31
C LEU A 4 18.66 -23.36 24.42
N GLN A 5 19.10 -24.61 24.30
CA GLN A 5 20.52 -24.95 24.21
C GLN A 5 20.94 -25.05 22.74
N LEU A 6 21.89 -24.18 22.34
CA LEU A 6 22.48 -24.15 21.01
C LEU A 6 23.92 -24.65 21.09
N ARG A 7 24.27 -25.64 20.26
CA ARG A 7 25.64 -26.13 20.09
C ARG A 7 26.21 -25.50 18.83
N VAL A 8 27.17 -24.59 19.00
CA VAL A 8 27.76 -23.85 17.88
C VAL A 8 29.08 -24.49 17.48
N SER A 9 29.19 -24.91 16.22
CA SER A 9 30.37 -25.54 15.63
C SER A 9 30.93 -24.70 14.49
N GLY A 10 32.25 -24.54 14.42
CA GLY A 10 32.93 -23.94 13.28
C GLY A 10 33.42 -25.01 12.30
N LEU A 11 34.05 -24.57 11.19
CA LEU A 11 34.72 -25.45 10.22
C LEU A 11 35.81 -26.32 10.84
N THR A 12 36.39 -25.90 11.97
CA THR A 12 37.48 -26.58 12.67
C THR A 12 37.03 -27.41 13.87
N GLY A 13 35.72 -27.50 14.15
CA GLY A 13 35.16 -28.24 15.28
C GLY A 13 34.22 -27.41 16.16
N PRO A 14 33.74 -27.96 17.31
CA PRO A 14 32.82 -27.26 18.21
C PRO A 14 33.48 -26.00 18.79
N LEU A 15 32.75 -24.87 18.75
CA LEU A 15 33.23 -23.57 19.22
C LEU A 15 32.70 -23.26 20.62
N CYS A 16 31.38 -23.30 20.82
CA CYS A 16 30.77 -22.99 22.11
C CYS A 16 29.34 -23.51 22.22
N GLU A 17 28.84 -23.60 23.46
CA GLU A 17 27.42 -23.85 23.74
C GLU A 17 26.78 -22.55 24.26
N LEU A 18 25.61 -22.18 23.74
CA LEU A 18 24.83 -21.03 24.19
C LEU A 18 23.52 -21.48 24.81
N ALA A 19 23.10 -20.80 25.87
CA ALA A 19 21.80 -20.98 26.51
C ALA A 19 21.05 -19.66 26.43
N LEU A 20 20.01 -19.61 25.59
CA LEU A 20 19.17 -18.42 25.39
C LEU A 20 17.74 -18.69 25.85
N GLY A 21 17.03 -17.65 26.29
CA GLY A 21 15.62 -17.76 26.65
C GLY A 21 14.75 -17.87 25.40
N ALA A 22 13.89 -18.87 25.32
CA ALA A 22 12.90 -18.97 24.25
C ALA A 22 11.72 -18.00 24.53
N PRO A 23 11.16 -17.32 23.51
CA PRO A 23 11.58 -17.26 22.11
C PRO A 23 12.82 -16.37 21.88
N CYS A 24 13.77 -16.83 21.07
CA CYS A 24 14.92 -16.04 20.62
C CYS A 24 14.97 -15.95 19.09
N THR A 25 15.47 -14.83 18.58
CA THR A 25 15.65 -14.55 17.16
C THR A 25 17.07 -14.90 16.70
N VAL A 26 17.29 -14.99 15.38
CA VAL A 26 18.64 -15.17 14.80
C VAL A 26 19.57 -14.03 15.23
N GLN A 27 19.06 -12.81 15.39
CA GLN A 27 19.82 -11.66 15.84
C GLN A 27 20.34 -11.83 17.28
N ASP A 28 19.49 -12.32 18.20
CA ASP A 28 19.88 -12.57 19.60
C ASP A 28 21.00 -13.62 19.69
N VAL A 29 20.96 -14.63 18.82
CA VAL A 29 22.02 -15.65 18.72
C VAL A 29 23.33 -15.02 18.25
N LYS A 30 23.28 -14.14 17.24
CA LYS A 30 24.48 -13.47 16.73
C LYS A 30 25.11 -12.54 17.76
N GLU A 31 24.30 -11.80 18.50
CA GLU A 31 24.78 -10.92 19.59
C GLU A 31 25.43 -11.74 20.70
N ALA A 32 24.80 -12.83 21.14
CA ALA A 32 25.37 -13.73 22.15
C ALA A 32 26.69 -14.38 21.69
N LEU A 33 26.82 -14.70 20.39
CA LEU A 33 28.07 -15.18 19.81
C LEU A 33 29.14 -14.10 19.73
N GLN A 34 28.77 -12.85 19.48
CA GLN A 34 29.71 -11.73 19.49
C GLN A 34 30.27 -11.53 20.89
N ASP A 35 29.42 -11.53 21.91
CA ASP A 35 29.83 -11.37 23.31
C ASP A 35 30.78 -12.50 23.76
N LYS A 36 30.54 -13.73 23.28
CA LYS A 36 31.26 -14.92 23.74
C LYS A 36 32.53 -15.23 22.94
N LEU A 37 32.50 -15.04 21.62
CA LEU A 37 33.60 -15.39 20.71
C LEU A 37 34.35 -14.15 20.20
N GLY A 38 33.85 -12.94 20.45
CA GLY A 38 34.43 -11.70 19.94
C GLY A 38 34.36 -11.55 18.43
N ILE A 39 33.55 -12.38 17.75
CA ILE A 39 33.34 -12.33 16.31
C ILE A 39 32.21 -11.32 16.08
N PRO A 40 32.45 -10.20 15.38
CA PRO A 40 31.40 -9.21 15.10
C PRO A 40 30.18 -9.87 14.43
N VAL A 41 28.96 -9.46 14.78
CA VAL A 41 27.69 -9.98 14.20
C VAL A 41 27.72 -10.03 12.67
N GLN A 42 28.42 -9.08 12.03
CA GLN A 42 28.58 -9.01 10.58
C GLN A 42 29.51 -10.10 10.02
N GLU A 43 30.48 -10.60 10.78
CA GLU A 43 31.35 -11.72 10.38
C GLU A 43 30.71 -13.09 10.62
N GLN A 44 29.52 -13.12 11.23
CA GLN A 44 28.84 -14.34 11.64
C GLN A 44 27.78 -14.79 10.64
N ARG A 45 28.09 -15.89 9.97
CA ARG A 45 27.12 -16.63 9.16
C ARG A 45 26.72 -17.91 9.86
N LEU A 46 25.45 -18.00 10.25
CA LEU A 46 24.87 -19.12 10.98
C LEU A 46 24.16 -20.06 10.01
N LEU A 47 24.39 -21.35 10.15
CA LEU A 47 23.76 -22.40 9.37
C LEU A 47 23.14 -23.43 10.32
N VAL A 48 21.90 -23.85 10.07
CA VAL A 48 21.27 -24.96 10.78
C VAL A 48 21.21 -26.13 9.80
N GLY A 49 22.05 -27.15 10.01
CA GLY A 49 22.29 -28.19 9.00
C GLY A 49 23.01 -27.63 7.76
N SER A 50 22.33 -27.59 6.61
CA SER A 50 22.83 -27.05 5.34
C SER A 50 22.16 -25.76 4.89
N GLU A 51 21.25 -25.20 5.67
CA GLU A 51 20.45 -24.02 5.32
C GLU A 51 20.68 -22.85 6.28
N GLU A 52 20.55 -21.62 5.79
CA GLU A 52 20.53 -20.43 6.64
C GLU A 52 19.15 -20.28 7.29
N PRO A 53 19.07 -20.09 8.61
CA PRO A 53 17.79 -19.85 9.26
C PRO A 53 17.22 -18.48 8.87
N ASP A 54 15.97 -18.47 8.40
CA ASP A 54 15.22 -17.24 8.05
C ASP A 54 15.09 -16.30 9.27
N VAL A 55 15.04 -14.99 9.02
CA VAL A 55 15.01 -13.91 10.03
C VAL A 55 13.84 -14.08 11.02
N THR A 56 12.77 -14.74 10.60
CA THR A 56 11.57 -15.03 11.40
C THR A 56 11.59 -16.38 12.12
N CYS A 57 12.58 -17.24 11.90
CA CYS A 57 12.64 -18.55 12.52
C CYS A 57 12.99 -18.42 14.01
N LEU A 58 11.94 -18.47 14.83
CA LEU A 58 12.03 -18.87 16.23
C LEU A 58 12.72 -20.25 16.27
N LEU A 59 13.92 -20.31 16.83
CA LEU A 59 14.59 -21.59 17.10
C LEU A 59 13.86 -22.26 18.28
N SER A 60 12.71 -22.89 18.04
CA SER A 60 12.00 -23.64 19.07
C SER A 60 12.72 -24.98 19.29
N ALA A 61 13.20 -25.22 20.52
CA ALA A 61 13.88 -26.45 20.88
C ALA A 61 12.94 -27.67 20.73
N THR A 62 13.35 -28.67 19.95
CA THR A 62 12.86 -30.05 20.14
C THR A 62 13.91 -30.78 20.98
N ASP A 63 13.65 -30.99 22.29
CA ASP A 63 14.27 -31.89 23.31
C ASP A 63 15.76 -32.36 23.23
N GLY A 64 16.59 -31.92 22.29
CA GLY A 64 17.93 -32.47 22.00
C GLY A 64 19.03 -31.42 21.73
N GLY A 65 18.70 -30.14 21.88
CA GLY A 65 19.59 -29.02 21.50
C GLY A 65 19.70 -28.86 19.99
N LEU A 66 19.94 -27.63 19.53
CA LEU A 66 20.09 -27.34 18.10
C LEU A 66 21.57 -27.18 17.75
N ASP A 67 22.04 -27.94 16.77
CA ASP A 67 23.39 -27.76 16.21
C ASP A 67 23.39 -26.64 15.17
N VAL A 68 24.20 -25.61 15.41
CA VAL A 68 24.37 -24.45 14.54
C VAL A 68 25.82 -24.42 14.06
N SER A 69 26.04 -24.32 12.76
CA SER A 69 27.38 -24.10 12.20
C SER A 69 27.65 -22.62 12.02
N LEU A 70 28.75 -22.11 12.58
CA LEU A 70 29.23 -20.75 12.42
C LEU A 70 30.37 -20.71 11.39
N LEU A 71 30.12 -20.03 10.28
CA LEU A 71 31.14 -19.67 9.31
C LEU A 71 31.61 -18.24 9.59
N ARG A 72 32.93 -18.06 9.73
CA ARG A 72 33.55 -16.75 9.89
C ARG A 72 33.87 -16.15 8.52
N CYS A 73 33.15 -15.11 8.13
CA CYS A 73 33.38 -14.39 6.88
C CYS A 73 34.50 -13.34 7.05
N LEU A 74 35.77 -13.77 6.89
CA LEU A 74 36.96 -12.92 7.00
C LEU A 74 37.09 -11.81 5.93
N LYS A 75 36.16 -11.71 4.96
CA LYS A 75 36.20 -10.63 3.96
C LYS A 75 35.88 -9.25 4.58
N LEU A 76 35.08 -9.22 5.65
CA LEU A 76 34.73 -8.00 6.37
C LEU A 76 35.85 -7.46 7.29
N SER A 77 36.98 -8.18 7.47
CA SER A 77 38.13 -7.68 8.22
C SER A 77 39.10 -6.82 7.39
N SER A 78 38.81 -6.63 6.10
CA SER A 78 39.50 -5.65 5.26
C SER A 78 38.86 -4.29 5.49
N GLU A 79 39.66 -3.25 5.79
CA GLU A 79 39.19 -1.86 5.97
C GLU A 79 38.25 -1.40 4.85
N LEU A 80 38.47 -1.91 3.64
CA LEU A 80 37.69 -1.62 2.44
C LEU A 80 36.24 -2.13 2.55
N TRP A 81 36.03 -3.30 3.14
CA TRP A 81 34.71 -3.92 3.28
C TRP A 81 33.92 -3.34 4.46
N ALA A 82 34.60 -3.02 5.55
CA ALA A 82 34.00 -2.27 6.65
C ALA A 82 33.56 -0.87 6.20
N HIS A 83 34.38 -0.19 5.38
CA HIS A 83 34.02 1.09 4.78
C HIS A 83 32.76 0.96 3.92
N TRP A 84 32.70 -0.02 3.01
CA TRP A 84 31.48 -0.22 2.21
C TRP A 84 30.26 -0.59 3.06
N ALA A 85 30.41 -1.38 4.11
CA ALA A 85 29.30 -1.66 5.02
C ALA A 85 28.76 -0.39 5.70
N GLU A 86 29.64 0.50 6.17
CA GLU A 86 29.26 1.78 6.77
C GLU A 86 28.64 2.72 5.73
N THR A 87 29.24 2.86 4.56
CA THR A 87 28.75 3.70 3.46
C THR A 87 27.38 3.24 2.97
N LEU A 88 27.18 1.94 2.75
CA LEU A 88 25.89 1.37 2.31
C LEU A 88 24.83 1.45 3.41
N GLN A 89 25.24 1.52 4.67
CA GLN A 89 24.33 1.73 5.80
C GLN A 89 23.85 3.19 5.86
N GLU A 90 24.63 4.16 5.38
CA GLU A 90 24.21 5.55 5.23
C GLU A 90 23.35 5.76 3.97
N ASP A 91 23.82 5.26 2.82
CA ASP A 91 23.10 5.32 1.54
C ASP A 91 23.29 4.03 0.73
N GLY A 92 22.19 3.28 0.56
CA GLY A 92 22.20 2.04 -0.22
C GLY A 92 22.49 2.22 -1.71
N MET A 93 22.35 3.43 -2.26
CA MET A 93 22.64 3.70 -3.68
C MET A 93 24.14 3.81 -3.99
N GLU A 94 25.00 3.93 -2.97
CA GLU A 94 26.46 3.93 -3.13
C GLU A 94 26.98 2.60 -3.70
N LEU A 95 26.16 1.55 -3.71
CA LEU A 95 26.41 0.28 -4.39
C LEU A 95 26.73 0.47 -5.89
N LEU A 96 26.26 1.57 -6.50
CA LEU A 96 26.52 1.92 -7.90
C LEU A 96 28.02 2.16 -8.16
N PHE A 97 28.73 2.71 -7.19
CA PHE A 97 30.17 3.00 -7.29
C PHE A 97 31.04 1.89 -6.71
N ALA A 98 30.42 0.89 -6.08
CA ALA A 98 31.11 -0.24 -5.51
C ALA A 98 31.66 -1.16 -6.61
N PRO A 99 32.81 -1.82 -6.38
CA PRO A 99 33.38 -2.77 -7.33
C PRO A 99 32.50 -4.02 -7.47
N GLU A 100 32.66 -4.77 -8.57
CA GLU A 100 31.82 -5.94 -8.88
C GLU A 100 31.81 -6.98 -7.75
N GLU A 101 32.92 -7.12 -7.02
CA GLU A 101 33.00 -8.04 -5.89
C GLU A 101 32.05 -7.67 -4.73
N VAL A 102 31.79 -6.37 -4.54
CA VAL A 102 30.85 -5.86 -3.51
C VAL A 102 29.42 -5.97 -4.02
N GLN A 103 29.18 -5.72 -5.31
CA GLN A 103 27.86 -5.92 -5.95
C GLN A 103 27.44 -7.40 -6.00
N ALA A 104 28.41 -8.31 -5.95
CA ALA A 104 28.20 -9.75 -5.87
C ALA A 104 28.21 -10.29 -4.42
N ASP A 105 28.44 -9.44 -3.42
CA ASP A 105 28.41 -9.86 -2.02
C ASP A 105 27.00 -9.75 -1.44
N ARG A 106 26.45 -10.89 -1.04
CA ARG A 106 25.07 -10.99 -0.54
C ARG A 106 24.83 -10.11 0.68
N GLU A 107 25.77 -10.03 1.62
CA GLU A 107 25.56 -9.32 2.89
C GLU A 107 25.58 -7.81 2.69
N LEU A 108 26.54 -7.30 1.91
CA LEU A 108 26.59 -5.89 1.55
C LEU A 108 25.40 -5.47 0.70
N VAL A 109 24.97 -6.30 -0.25
CA VAL A 109 23.76 -6.03 -1.05
C VAL A 109 22.52 -6.02 -0.16
N ILE A 110 22.37 -6.96 0.79
CA ILE A 110 21.24 -6.93 1.73
C ILE A 110 21.25 -5.64 2.55
N LEU A 111 22.41 -5.20 3.06
CA LEU A 111 22.52 -3.92 3.78
C LEU A 111 22.10 -2.74 2.91
N ALA A 112 22.58 -2.68 1.67
CA ALA A 112 22.22 -1.64 0.71
C ALA A 112 20.71 -1.62 0.43
N VAL A 113 20.15 -2.80 0.17
CA VAL A 113 18.73 -3.00 -0.16
C VAL A 113 17.82 -2.66 1.02
N GLN A 114 18.25 -2.94 2.25
CA GLN A 114 17.52 -2.54 3.46
C GLN A 114 17.44 -1.02 3.62
N ARG A 115 18.41 -0.27 3.09
CA ARG A 115 18.36 1.21 3.07
C ARG A 115 17.58 1.73 1.86
N CYS A 116 17.85 1.20 0.68
CA CYS A 116 17.20 1.57 -0.57
C CYS A 116 16.81 0.31 -1.35
N GLY A 117 15.51 0.00 -1.43
CA GLY A 117 15.05 -1.20 -2.15
C GLY A 117 15.44 -1.22 -3.63
N ASP A 118 15.66 -0.05 -4.25
CA ASP A 118 16.08 0.07 -5.65
C ASP A 118 17.55 -0.35 -5.86
N ALA A 119 18.34 -0.49 -4.80
CA ALA A 119 19.71 -1.01 -4.86
C ALA A 119 19.77 -2.44 -5.42
N LEU A 120 18.65 -3.18 -5.42
CA LEU A 120 18.56 -4.50 -6.07
C LEU A 120 18.91 -4.42 -7.57
N ALA A 121 18.68 -3.28 -8.23
CA ALA A 121 19.04 -3.07 -9.63
C ALA A 121 20.55 -3.16 -9.90
N LEU A 122 21.36 -2.88 -8.87
CA LEU A 122 22.82 -2.78 -8.92
C LEU A 122 23.50 -4.08 -8.46
N ALA A 123 22.73 -5.01 -7.90
CA ALA A 123 23.25 -6.30 -7.48
C ALA A 123 23.57 -7.20 -8.68
N ALA A 124 24.54 -8.09 -8.49
CA ALA A 124 24.85 -9.14 -9.46
C ALA A 124 23.59 -9.96 -9.83
N GLU A 125 23.57 -10.52 -11.04
CA GLU A 125 22.38 -11.23 -11.57
C GLU A 125 21.96 -12.43 -10.70
N GLU A 126 22.94 -13.11 -10.10
CA GLU A 126 22.72 -14.20 -9.16
C GLU A 126 21.98 -13.72 -7.92
N LEU A 127 22.31 -12.53 -7.40
CA LEU A 127 21.66 -11.96 -6.22
C LEU A 127 20.30 -11.34 -6.53
N ARG A 128 20.07 -10.87 -7.76
CA ARG A 128 18.73 -10.48 -8.23
C ARG A 128 17.77 -11.65 -8.35
N SER A 129 18.32 -12.87 -8.38
CA SER A 129 17.58 -14.14 -8.37
C SER A 129 17.54 -14.78 -6.98
N ASP A 130 18.27 -14.23 -6.00
CA ASP A 130 18.23 -14.67 -4.61
C ASP A 130 16.94 -14.18 -3.95
N ARG A 131 16.17 -15.16 -3.44
CA ARG A 131 14.86 -14.91 -2.87
C ARG A 131 14.91 -14.01 -1.64
N ASP A 132 15.91 -14.17 -0.78
CA ASP A 132 15.99 -13.43 0.48
C ASP A 132 16.40 -11.98 0.23
N VAL A 133 17.34 -11.77 -0.69
CA VAL A 133 17.76 -10.43 -1.14
C VAL A 133 16.59 -9.70 -1.77
N ALA A 134 15.86 -10.36 -2.67
CA ALA A 134 14.67 -9.77 -3.30
C ALA A 134 13.56 -9.51 -2.26
N MET A 135 13.34 -10.42 -1.30
CA MET A 135 12.37 -10.24 -0.23
C MET A 135 12.69 -9.05 0.67
N ALA A 136 13.96 -8.83 0.99
CA ALA A 136 14.41 -7.63 1.69
C ALA A 136 14.12 -6.37 0.86
N ALA A 137 14.38 -6.41 -0.45
CA ALA A 137 14.15 -5.30 -1.37
C ALA A 137 12.69 -4.91 -1.46
N VAL A 138 11.81 -5.89 -1.73
CA VAL A 138 10.38 -5.64 -1.89
C VAL A 138 9.71 -5.25 -0.57
N SER A 139 10.27 -5.69 0.56
CA SER A 139 9.79 -5.29 1.90
C SER A 139 10.13 -3.83 2.20
N GLN A 140 11.24 -3.32 1.68
CA GLN A 140 11.56 -1.89 1.73
C GLN A 140 10.68 -1.14 0.72
N ASN A 141 10.87 -1.41 -0.59
CA ASN A 141 10.20 -0.74 -1.69
C ASN A 141 9.53 -1.78 -2.59
N GLY A 142 8.19 -1.82 -2.62
CA GLY A 142 7.45 -2.75 -3.45
C GLY A 142 7.78 -2.67 -4.96
N LEU A 143 8.23 -1.51 -5.46
CA LEU A 143 8.63 -1.35 -6.86
C LEU A 143 9.98 -2.00 -7.19
N ALA A 144 10.77 -2.40 -6.18
CA ALA A 144 12.00 -3.15 -6.38
C ALA A 144 11.78 -4.50 -7.08
N LEU A 145 10.55 -5.04 -7.05
CA LEU A 145 10.15 -6.21 -7.82
C LEU A 145 10.48 -6.07 -9.32
N SER A 146 10.53 -4.84 -9.85
CA SER A 146 10.92 -4.58 -11.24
C SER A 146 12.33 -5.07 -11.59
N PHE A 147 13.25 -5.09 -10.61
CA PHE A 147 14.65 -5.49 -10.78
C PHE A 147 14.90 -6.96 -10.50
N ALA A 148 13.98 -7.64 -9.82
CA ALA A 148 14.08 -9.07 -9.54
C ALA A 148 14.05 -9.92 -10.83
N SER A 149 14.58 -11.14 -10.72
CA SER A 149 14.59 -12.09 -11.83
C SER A 149 13.16 -12.48 -12.28
N PRO A 150 12.98 -12.98 -13.51
CA PRO A 150 11.69 -13.47 -13.99
C PRO A 150 11.07 -14.56 -13.12
N GLU A 151 11.90 -15.42 -12.51
CA GLU A 151 11.47 -16.50 -11.62
C GLU A 151 10.83 -15.94 -10.35
N LEU A 152 11.45 -14.92 -9.73
CA LEU A 152 10.91 -14.26 -8.53
C LEU A 152 9.69 -13.39 -8.83
N LYS A 153 9.57 -12.84 -10.06
CA LYS A 153 8.34 -12.20 -10.54
C LYS A 153 7.18 -13.17 -10.75
N ALA A 154 7.46 -14.47 -10.78
CA ALA A 154 6.48 -15.56 -10.80
C ALA A 154 6.23 -16.18 -9.42
N ASP A 155 7.03 -15.83 -8.41
CA ASP A 155 6.83 -16.27 -7.03
C ASP A 155 5.69 -15.47 -6.39
N LYS A 156 4.59 -16.16 -6.06
CA LYS A 156 3.39 -15.55 -5.48
C LYS A 156 3.68 -14.87 -4.14
N ASP A 157 4.57 -15.40 -3.31
CA ASP A 157 4.85 -14.82 -1.98
C ASP A 157 5.65 -13.53 -2.08
N VAL A 158 6.66 -13.51 -2.97
CA VAL A 158 7.47 -12.31 -3.24
C VAL A 158 6.59 -11.22 -3.84
N VAL A 159 5.76 -11.56 -4.82
CA VAL A 159 4.83 -10.60 -5.44
C VAL A 159 3.79 -10.11 -4.43
N LEU A 160 3.20 -10.98 -3.61
CA LEU A 160 2.24 -10.55 -2.58
C LEU A 160 2.89 -9.60 -1.56
N ARG A 161 4.15 -9.85 -1.16
CA ARG A 161 4.89 -8.93 -0.30
C ARG A 161 5.08 -7.57 -0.97
N ALA A 162 5.53 -7.56 -2.22
CA ALA A 162 5.76 -6.34 -3.00
C ALA A 162 4.47 -5.52 -3.18
N VAL A 163 3.37 -6.19 -3.52
CA VAL A 163 2.06 -5.59 -3.76
C VAL A 163 1.46 -5.01 -2.49
N ARG A 164 1.60 -5.69 -1.35
CA ARG A 164 1.15 -5.17 -0.05
C ARG A 164 1.95 -3.95 0.39
N GLN A 165 3.21 -3.85 -0.01
CA GLN A 165 4.02 -2.66 0.24
C GLN A 165 3.67 -1.51 -0.73
N ASN A 166 3.45 -1.83 -2.01
CA ASN A 166 3.02 -0.88 -3.02
C ASN A 166 2.16 -1.58 -4.08
N GLY A 167 0.87 -1.25 -4.17
CA GLY A 167 -0.08 -1.91 -5.07
C GLY A 167 0.29 -1.78 -6.55
N LEU A 168 1.06 -0.76 -6.92
CA LEU A 168 1.58 -0.58 -8.28
C LEU A 168 2.68 -1.58 -8.65
N ALA A 169 3.21 -2.34 -7.70
CA ALA A 169 4.17 -3.43 -7.95
C ALA A 169 3.56 -4.54 -8.82
N LEU A 170 2.23 -4.69 -8.83
CA LEU A 170 1.52 -5.70 -9.62
C LEU A 170 1.90 -5.67 -11.10
N ARG A 171 2.20 -4.49 -11.65
CA ARG A 171 2.60 -4.34 -13.07
C ARG A 171 3.90 -5.05 -13.44
N HIS A 172 4.74 -5.36 -12.45
CA HIS A 172 6.02 -6.06 -12.64
C HIS A 172 5.93 -7.56 -12.42
N ALA A 173 4.82 -8.05 -11.85
CA ALA A 173 4.56 -9.49 -11.73
C ALA A 173 4.34 -10.11 -13.12
N THR A 174 4.50 -11.43 -13.22
CA THR A 174 4.18 -12.15 -14.46
C THR A 174 2.69 -12.07 -14.80
N ALA A 175 2.34 -12.22 -16.09
CA ALA A 175 0.95 -12.19 -16.56
C ALA A 175 0.05 -13.23 -15.87
N VAL A 176 0.62 -14.34 -15.36
CA VAL A 176 -0.13 -15.34 -14.59
C VAL A 176 -0.58 -14.76 -13.26
N LEU A 177 0.33 -14.13 -12.51
CA LEU A 177 0.01 -13.53 -11.20
C LEU A 177 -0.78 -12.23 -11.31
N GLN A 178 -0.64 -11.47 -12.41
CA GLN A 178 -1.50 -10.31 -12.69
C GLN A 178 -2.98 -10.68 -12.83
N ARG A 179 -3.28 -11.94 -13.19
CA ARG A 179 -4.63 -12.50 -13.31
C ARG A 179 -5.10 -13.22 -12.05
N ASP A 180 -4.22 -13.41 -11.07
CA ASP A 180 -4.56 -14.07 -9.83
C ASP A 180 -5.45 -13.13 -8.99
N PRO A 181 -6.66 -13.56 -8.60
CA PRO A 181 -7.60 -12.72 -7.88
C PRO A 181 -7.11 -12.35 -6.48
N ASP A 182 -6.33 -13.21 -5.81
CA ASP A 182 -5.81 -12.92 -4.46
C ASP A 182 -4.75 -11.81 -4.53
N VAL A 183 -3.87 -11.88 -5.53
CA VAL A 183 -2.81 -10.89 -5.74
C VAL A 183 -3.42 -9.55 -6.17
N ALA A 184 -4.40 -9.59 -7.09
CA ALA A 184 -5.09 -8.40 -7.54
C ALA A 184 -5.92 -7.73 -6.42
N LEU A 185 -6.59 -8.53 -5.57
CA LEU A 185 -7.31 -8.02 -4.40
C LEU A 185 -6.34 -7.31 -3.44
N ALA A 186 -5.21 -7.96 -3.09
CA ALA A 186 -4.20 -7.35 -2.24
C ALA A 186 -3.66 -6.03 -2.82
N ALA A 187 -3.51 -5.94 -4.15
CA ALA A 187 -3.05 -4.71 -4.81
C ALA A 187 -4.07 -3.57 -4.71
N VAL A 188 -5.34 -3.90 -4.90
CA VAL A 188 -6.43 -2.94 -4.85
C VAL A 188 -6.73 -2.48 -3.42
N GLU A 189 -6.60 -3.38 -2.44
CA GLU A 189 -6.70 -3.03 -1.02
C GLU A 189 -5.62 -2.04 -0.59
N GLN A 190 -4.40 -2.18 -1.11
CA GLN A 190 -3.30 -1.26 -0.85
C GLN A 190 -3.50 0.09 -1.58
N ASN A 191 -3.88 0.04 -2.86
CA ASN A 191 -4.13 1.22 -3.69
C ASN A 191 -5.25 0.94 -4.70
N GLY A 192 -6.43 1.52 -4.44
CA GLY A 192 -7.61 1.33 -5.29
C GLY A 192 -7.46 1.82 -6.72
N TYR A 193 -6.48 2.68 -7.02
CA TYR A 193 -6.22 3.14 -8.39
C TYR A 193 -5.55 2.08 -9.28
N VAL A 194 -5.04 0.98 -8.71
CA VAL A 194 -4.45 -0.12 -9.49
C VAL A 194 -5.44 -0.69 -10.51
N ILE A 195 -6.75 -0.66 -10.21
CA ILE A 195 -7.80 -1.11 -11.14
C ILE A 195 -7.81 -0.34 -12.48
N ALA A 196 -7.27 0.88 -12.49
CA ALA A 196 -7.17 1.74 -13.67
C ALA A 196 -5.95 1.42 -14.56
N GLU A 197 -4.95 0.70 -14.04
CA GLU A 197 -3.74 0.36 -14.78
C GLU A 197 -4.05 -0.56 -15.97
N ALA A 198 -3.22 -0.47 -17.01
CA ALA A 198 -3.34 -1.30 -18.20
C ALA A 198 -2.98 -2.77 -17.94
N SER A 199 -2.13 -3.04 -16.94
CA SER A 199 -1.77 -4.40 -16.51
C SER A 199 -2.88 -5.09 -15.72
N PHE A 200 -3.92 -4.37 -15.33
CA PHE A 200 -5.04 -4.95 -14.58
C PHE A 200 -5.99 -5.68 -15.53
N GLU A 201 -6.16 -6.99 -15.30
CA GLU A 201 -6.97 -7.84 -16.17
C GLU A 201 -8.44 -7.40 -16.16
N ALA A 202 -9.04 -7.31 -17.35
CA ALA A 202 -10.42 -6.83 -17.50
C ALA A 202 -11.43 -7.75 -16.80
N ALA A 203 -11.19 -9.06 -16.79
CA ALA A 203 -12.04 -10.03 -16.11
C ALA A 203 -12.14 -9.78 -14.60
N LEU A 204 -11.06 -9.29 -13.96
CA LEU A 204 -11.03 -9.00 -12.52
C LEU A 204 -11.81 -7.74 -12.15
N ARG A 205 -12.12 -6.87 -13.12
CA ARG A 205 -12.98 -5.69 -12.91
C ARG A 205 -14.45 -6.04 -12.74
N GLU A 206 -14.85 -7.26 -13.11
CA GLU A 206 -16.18 -7.82 -12.87
C GLU A 206 -16.25 -8.59 -11.54
N ASP A 207 -15.11 -8.75 -10.83
CA ASP A 207 -15.11 -9.35 -9.51
C ASP A 207 -15.70 -8.37 -8.48
N ARG A 208 -16.71 -8.85 -7.76
CA ARG A 208 -17.42 -8.07 -6.76
C ARG A 208 -16.50 -7.63 -5.62
N GLN A 209 -15.67 -8.52 -5.09
CA GLN A 209 -14.81 -8.22 -3.94
C GLN A 209 -13.76 -7.16 -4.30
N ILE A 210 -13.11 -7.32 -5.45
CA ILE A 210 -12.14 -6.35 -5.98
C ILE A 210 -12.81 -4.99 -6.19
N ALA A 211 -14.02 -4.97 -6.77
CA ALA A 211 -14.76 -3.73 -6.96
C ALA A 211 -15.08 -3.03 -5.62
N TYR A 212 -15.50 -3.78 -4.59
CA TYR A 212 -15.73 -3.20 -3.26
C TYR A 212 -14.46 -2.64 -2.65
N ALA A 213 -13.33 -3.34 -2.75
CA ALA A 213 -12.05 -2.86 -2.24
C ALA A 213 -11.64 -1.54 -2.93
N ALA A 214 -11.70 -1.48 -4.27
CA ALA A 214 -11.33 -0.29 -5.04
C ALA A 214 -12.20 0.92 -4.68
N VAL A 215 -13.51 0.70 -4.63
CA VAL A 215 -14.51 1.73 -4.35
C VAL A 215 -14.43 2.23 -2.90
N SER A 216 -14.04 1.36 -1.97
CA SER A 216 -13.84 1.75 -0.57
C SER A 216 -12.61 2.64 -0.42
N TYR A 217 -11.55 2.40 -1.20
CA TYR A 217 -10.35 3.24 -1.23
C TYR A 217 -10.66 4.65 -1.77
N ASP A 218 -11.28 4.73 -2.96
CA ASP A 218 -11.83 5.99 -3.49
C ASP A 218 -13.04 5.69 -4.38
N GLY A 219 -14.17 6.32 -4.08
CA GLY A 219 -15.39 6.17 -4.85
C GLY A 219 -15.25 6.52 -6.34
N CYS A 220 -14.30 7.37 -6.73
CA CYS A 220 -14.06 7.69 -8.14
C CYS A 220 -13.49 6.52 -8.96
N THR A 221 -12.99 5.46 -8.32
CA THR A 221 -12.52 4.24 -9.01
C THR A 221 -13.65 3.47 -9.70
N LEU A 222 -14.91 3.74 -9.33
CA LEU A 222 -16.11 3.15 -9.94
C LEU A 222 -16.13 3.27 -11.48
N LYS A 223 -15.51 4.30 -12.06
CA LYS A 223 -15.38 4.48 -13.52
C LYS A 223 -14.61 3.35 -14.23
N HIS A 224 -13.82 2.58 -13.49
CA HIS A 224 -13.02 1.46 -14.00
C HIS A 224 -13.62 0.09 -13.70
N VAL A 225 -14.60 0.02 -12.79
CA VAL A 225 -15.31 -1.23 -12.45
C VAL A 225 -16.20 -1.68 -13.61
N GLY A 226 -16.45 -2.99 -13.73
CA GLY A 226 -17.35 -3.59 -14.72
C GLY A 226 -18.74 -2.93 -14.80
N GLN A 227 -19.33 -2.88 -15.99
CA GLN A 227 -20.58 -2.15 -16.22
C GLN A 227 -21.77 -2.75 -15.45
N GLU A 228 -21.80 -4.07 -15.29
CA GLU A 228 -22.87 -4.75 -14.57
C GLU A 228 -22.81 -4.44 -13.06
N LEU A 229 -21.60 -4.36 -12.49
CA LEU A 229 -21.42 -3.99 -11.09
C LEU A 229 -21.80 -2.53 -10.80
N ARG A 230 -21.73 -1.61 -11.79
CA ARG A 230 -22.22 -0.22 -11.65
C ARG A 230 -23.74 -0.12 -11.54
N LYS A 231 -24.47 -1.23 -11.76
CA LYS A 231 -25.90 -1.35 -11.50
C LYS A 231 -26.21 -1.89 -10.10
N ASP A 232 -25.19 -2.30 -9.34
CA ASP A 232 -25.38 -2.79 -7.98
C ASP A 232 -25.55 -1.61 -7.01
N ARG A 233 -26.75 -1.50 -6.46
CA ARG A 233 -27.13 -0.45 -5.51
C ARG A 233 -26.18 -0.35 -4.32
N GLN A 234 -25.78 -1.48 -3.75
CA GLN A 234 -24.97 -1.50 -2.54
C GLN A 234 -23.53 -1.06 -2.83
N LEU A 235 -22.97 -1.43 -3.99
CA LEU A 235 -21.66 -0.95 -4.43
C LEU A 235 -21.69 0.56 -4.66
N ILE A 236 -22.71 1.06 -5.37
CA ILE A 236 -22.89 2.50 -5.62
C ILE A 236 -23.02 3.28 -4.32
N LEU A 237 -23.79 2.77 -3.36
CA LEU A 237 -23.94 3.42 -2.06
C LEU A 237 -22.60 3.51 -1.31
N THR A 238 -21.77 2.46 -1.35
CA THR A 238 -20.41 2.51 -0.79
C THR A 238 -19.54 3.53 -1.52
N ALA A 239 -19.60 3.57 -2.86
CA ALA A 239 -18.85 4.51 -3.69
C ALA A 239 -19.17 5.97 -3.36
N VAL A 240 -20.46 6.28 -3.31
CA VAL A 240 -20.97 7.62 -3.07
C VAL A 240 -20.69 8.08 -1.63
N LYS A 241 -20.68 7.15 -0.67
CA LYS A 241 -20.29 7.45 0.71
C LYS A 241 -18.80 7.78 0.85
N SER A 242 -17.94 7.11 0.07
CA SER A 242 -16.50 7.40 0.03
C SER A 242 -16.24 8.72 -0.71
N ASN A 243 -16.81 8.88 -1.90
CA ASN A 243 -16.69 10.08 -2.72
C ASN A 243 -18.00 10.35 -3.48
N GLY A 244 -18.70 11.44 -3.15
CA GLY A 244 -20.00 11.76 -3.73
C GLY A 244 -19.98 11.89 -5.26
N ASN A 245 -18.83 12.28 -5.85
CA ASN A 245 -18.68 12.40 -7.30
C ASN A 245 -18.79 11.05 -8.04
N ALA A 246 -18.66 9.92 -7.33
CA ALA A 246 -18.82 8.59 -7.89
C ALA A 246 -20.18 8.39 -8.60
N ILE A 247 -21.22 9.12 -8.17
CA ILE A 247 -22.57 9.05 -8.76
C ILE A 247 -22.60 9.36 -10.26
N GLN A 248 -21.60 10.08 -10.78
CA GLN A 248 -21.50 10.37 -12.21
C GLN A 248 -21.25 9.11 -13.06
N TRP A 249 -20.61 8.09 -12.46
CA TRP A 249 -20.25 6.83 -13.11
C TRP A 249 -21.26 5.71 -12.86
N ALA A 250 -22.17 5.90 -11.90
CA ALA A 250 -23.25 4.97 -11.62
C ALA A 250 -24.31 4.98 -12.74
N ASP A 251 -25.08 3.90 -12.84
CA ASP A 251 -26.24 3.85 -13.73
C ASP A 251 -27.22 5.00 -13.42
N ALA A 252 -27.80 5.60 -14.47
CA ALA A 252 -28.65 6.77 -14.37
C ALA A 252 -29.87 6.54 -13.45
N ARG A 253 -30.32 5.30 -13.25
CA ARG A 253 -31.38 4.94 -12.30
C ARG A 253 -31.11 5.43 -10.87
N PHE A 254 -29.84 5.50 -10.46
CA PHE A 254 -29.46 5.92 -9.10
C PHE A 254 -29.56 7.42 -8.89
N ARG A 255 -29.72 8.20 -9.97
CA ARG A 255 -30.06 9.63 -9.89
C ARG A 255 -31.49 9.87 -9.39
N SER A 256 -32.34 8.85 -9.44
CA SER A 256 -33.68 8.85 -8.81
C SER A 256 -33.71 8.10 -7.48
N ASP A 257 -32.62 7.42 -7.08
CA ASP A 257 -32.56 6.76 -5.77
C ASP A 257 -32.31 7.81 -4.69
N ARG A 258 -33.32 8.01 -3.85
CA ARG A 258 -33.30 9.02 -2.80
C ARG A 258 -32.15 8.82 -1.80
N GLU A 259 -31.84 7.59 -1.42
CA GLU A 259 -30.78 7.34 -0.43
C GLU A 259 -29.39 7.57 -1.02
N VAL A 260 -29.17 7.10 -2.24
CA VAL A 260 -27.90 7.34 -2.96
C VAL A 260 -27.69 8.83 -3.18
N MET A 261 -28.74 9.54 -3.63
CA MET A 261 -28.65 10.99 -3.84
C MET A 261 -28.43 11.75 -2.54
N MET A 262 -29.10 11.36 -1.45
CA MET A 262 -28.88 11.96 -0.14
C MET A 262 -27.42 11.80 0.32
N ALA A 263 -26.81 10.64 0.08
CA ALA A 263 -25.39 10.43 0.37
C ALA A 263 -24.48 11.31 -0.50
N ALA A 264 -24.76 11.41 -1.81
CA ALA A 264 -23.97 12.23 -2.73
C ALA A 264 -24.03 13.72 -2.37
N VAL A 265 -25.24 14.22 -2.11
CA VAL A 265 -25.51 15.61 -1.77
C VAL A 265 -24.89 16.02 -0.43
N ARG A 266 -24.81 15.10 0.54
CA ARG A 266 -24.09 15.32 1.81
C ARG A 266 -22.60 15.53 1.61
N TYR A 267 -22.00 14.83 0.64
CA TYR A 267 -20.59 15.01 0.30
C TYR A 267 -20.37 16.35 -0.43
N HIS A 268 -21.14 16.61 -1.48
CA HIS A 268 -21.04 17.86 -2.24
C HIS A 268 -22.42 18.31 -2.75
N GLY A 269 -22.92 19.41 -2.21
CA GLY A 269 -24.31 19.87 -2.44
C GLY A 269 -24.65 20.16 -3.89
N THR A 270 -23.67 20.58 -4.71
CA THR A 270 -23.90 20.83 -6.15
C THR A 270 -24.18 19.57 -6.96
N LEU A 271 -23.97 18.37 -6.40
CA LEU A 271 -24.35 17.10 -7.02
C LEU A 271 -25.87 16.96 -7.19
N LEU A 272 -26.66 17.82 -6.55
CA LEU A 272 -28.10 17.96 -6.81
C LEU A 272 -28.39 18.17 -8.32
N ARG A 273 -27.47 18.77 -9.09
CA ARG A 273 -27.61 18.90 -10.55
C ARG A 273 -27.77 17.57 -11.28
N CYS A 274 -27.19 16.51 -10.73
CA CYS A 274 -27.25 15.17 -11.29
C CYS A 274 -28.53 14.43 -10.90
N ALA A 275 -29.33 14.95 -9.97
CA ALA A 275 -30.54 14.30 -9.50
C ALA A 275 -31.70 14.40 -10.49
N SER A 276 -32.62 13.44 -10.41
CA SER A 276 -33.87 13.48 -11.18
C SER A 276 -34.70 14.73 -10.85
N GLU A 277 -35.61 15.10 -11.76
CA GLU A 277 -36.57 16.20 -11.53
C GLU A 277 -37.34 16.03 -10.21
N GLU A 278 -37.71 14.78 -9.88
CA GLU A 278 -38.43 14.43 -8.65
C GLU A 278 -37.61 14.74 -7.40
N LEU A 279 -36.34 14.34 -7.35
CA LEU A 279 -35.47 14.60 -6.21
C LEU A 279 -35.03 16.07 -6.13
N ARG A 280 -34.95 16.78 -7.25
CA ARG A 280 -34.77 18.24 -7.27
C ARG A 280 -36.01 19.00 -6.77
N ASN A 281 -37.16 18.34 -6.68
CA ASN A 281 -38.38 18.81 -6.04
C ASN A 281 -38.55 18.28 -4.60
N ASP A 282 -37.69 17.38 -4.12
CA ASP A 282 -37.74 16.88 -2.74
C ASP A 282 -37.12 17.93 -1.80
N ARG A 283 -37.97 18.58 -1.00
CA ARG A 283 -37.57 19.61 -0.03
C ARG A 283 -36.44 19.13 0.89
N GLN A 284 -36.45 17.87 1.33
CA GLN A 284 -35.45 17.37 2.27
C GLN A 284 -34.09 17.18 1.59
N VAL A 285 -34.06 16.66 0.36
CA VAL A 285 -32.82 16.50 -0.41
C VAL A 285 -32.22 17.87 -0.73
N VAL A 286 -33.05 18.82 -1.17
CA VAL A 286 -32.61 20.19 -1.49
C VAL A 286 -32.12 20.92 -0.23
N HIS A 287 -32.84 20.82 0.88
CA HIS A 287 -32.40 21.40 2.16
C HIS A 287 -31.03 20.86 2.56
N GLN A 288 -30.81 19.55 2.47
CA GLN A 288 -29.51 18.95 2.79
C GLN A 288 -28.39 19.43 1.85
N ALA A 289 -28.69 19.66 0.58
CA ALA A 289 -27.73 20.19 -0.40
C ALA A 289 -27.24 21.59 -0.05
N ILE A 290 -28.18 22.43 0.37
CA ILE A 290 -27.96 23.84 0.70
C ILE A 290 -27.12 23.98 1.97
N LEU A 291 -27.30 23.10 2.95
CA LEU A 291 -26.53 23.13 4.20
C LEU A 291 -25.01 23.13 3.95
N GLY A 292 -24.54 22.33 2.97
CA GLY A 292 -23.13 22.34 2.59
C GLY A 292 -22.77 23.45 1.60
N HIS A 293 -23.60 23.64 0.57
CA HIS A 293 -23.31 24.53 -0.56
C HIS A 293 -24.55 25.34 -0.92
N GLY A 294 -24.60 26.62 -0.55
CA GLY A 294 -25.74 27.51 -0.83
C GLY A 294 -26.12 27.56 -2.31
N TYR A 295 -25.11 27.47 -3.19
CA TYR A 295 -25.32 27.40 -4.64
C TYR A 295 -26.14 26.19 -5.11
N ALA A 296 -26.24 25.13 -4.32
CA ALA A 296 -27.08 23.97 -4.66
C ALA A 296 -28.55 24.35 -4.90
N LEU A 297 -29.05 25.45 -4.29
CA LEU A 297 -30.39 25.97 -4.53
C LEU A 297 -30.65 26.27 -6.02
N SER A 298 -29.63 26.68 -6.79
CA SER A 298 -29.76 26.94 -8.22
C SER A 298 -30.18 25.72 -9.04
N TYR A 299 -29.85 24.52 -8.56
CA TYR A 299 -30.21 23.25 -9.18
C TYR A 299 -31.55 22.70 -8.70
N ALA A 300 -32.17 23.28 -7.67
CA ALA A 300 -33.50 22.89 -7.23
C ALA A 300 -34.58 23.25 -8.26
N SER A 301 -35.75 22.66 -8.13
CA SER A 301 -36.89 22.99 -8.97
C SER A 301 -37.30 24.46 -8.86
N HIS A 302 -38.06 24.95 -9.84
CA HIS A 302 -38.55 26.34 -9.83
C HIS A 302 -39.36 26.67 -8.56
N ALA A 303 -40.15 25.71 -8.05
CA ALA A 303 -40.93 25.89 -6.84
C ALA A 303 -40.05 26.08 -5.59
N LEU A 304 -39.03 25.25 -5.42
CA LEU A 304 -38.14 25.30 -4.25
C LEU A 304 -37.12 26.45 -4.33
N ARG A 305 -36.76 26.90 -5.54
CA ARG A 305 -35.91 28.09 -5.73
C ARG A 305 -36.52 29.39 -5.21
N SER A 306 -37.84 29.47 -5.17
CA SER A 306 -38.59 30.63 -4.67
C SER A 306 -39.00 30.48 -3.21
N ASP A 307 -38.60 29.41 -2.53
CA ASP A 307 -38.95 29.16 -1.14
C ASP A 307 -38.15 30.09 -0.20
N PRO A 308 -38.80 30.98 0.56
CA PRO A 308 -38.12 31.92 1.44
C PRO A 308 -37.23 31.25 2.49
N GLU A 309 -37.62 30.09 3.01
CA GLU A 309 -36.85 29.36 4.03
C GLU A 309 -35.54 28.81 3.46
N LEU A 310 -35.59 28.24 2.24
CA LEU A 310 -34.42 27.67 1.58
C LEU A 310 -33.47 28.76 1.07
N ILE A 311 -34.01 29.90 0.62
CA ILE A 311 -33.22 31.09 0.26
C ILE A 311 -32.46 31.59 1.49
N THR A 312 -33.16 31.76 2.63
CA THR A 312 -32.54 32.23 3.88
C THR A 312 -31.45 31.27 4.36
N LEU A 313 -31.65 29.97 4.15
CA LEU A 313 -30.65 28.94 4.46
C LEU A 313 -29.42 29.03 3.55
N ALA A 314 -29.61 29.25 2.25
CA ALA A 314 -28.56 29.31 1.24
C ALA A 314 -27.70 30.58 1.31
N SER A 315 -28.25 31.66 1.87
CA SER A 315 -27.55 32.94 2.09
C SER A 315 -26.76 33.00 3.39
N ARG A 316 -26.69 31.91 4.17
CA ARG A 316 -25.92 31.90 5.43
C ARG A 316 -24.42 31.95 5.16
N PRO A 317 -23.64 32.72 5.95
CA PRO A 317 -22.20 32.89 5.74
C PRO A 317 -21.38 31.63 6.04
N TYR A 318 -21.95 30.62 6.70
CA TYR A 318 -21.27 29.36 7.01
C TYR A 318 -21.37 28.31 5.88
N CYS A 319 -21.98 28.64 4.74
CA CYS A 319 -22.02 27.77 3.58
C CYS A 319 -20.74 27.96 2.75
N HIS A 320 -20.16 26.87 2.22
CA HIS A 320 -18.90 26.90 1.46
C HIS A 320 -18.98 27.79 0.20
N ILE A 321 -20.18 28.07 -0.32
CA ILE A 321 -20.45 29.03 -1.38
C ILE A 321 -21.81 29.69 -1.09
N PRO A 322 -21.84 30.83 -0.37
CA PRO A 322 -23.08 31.53 -0.06
C PRO A 322 -23.64 32.23 -1.30
N VAL A 323 -24.96 32.37 -1.36
CA VAL A 323 -25.65 33.00 -2.49
C VAL A 323 -26.55 34.15 -2.05
N ARG A 324 -26.66 35.16 -2.91
CA ARG A 324 -27.63 36.27 -2.79
C ARG A 324 -28.60 36.23 -3.97
N LEU A 325 -29.80 36.78 -3.76
CA LEU A 325 -30.77 36.96 -4.84
C LEU A 325 -30.67 38.38 -5.40
N GLU A 326 -30.29 38.49 -6.66
CA GLU A 326 -30.29 39.76 -7.40
C GLU A 326 -31.27 39.67 -8.57
N ALA A 327 -32.28 40.53 -8.60
CA ALA A 327 -33.29 40.59 -9.67
C ALA A 327 -33.93 39.22 -10.03
N GLY A 328 -34.14 38.35 -9.03
CA GLY A 328 -34.71 37.01 -9.21
C GLY A 328 -33.72 35.95 -9.71
N LYS A 329 -32.42 36.25 -9.78
CA LYS A 329 -31.34 35.31 -10.10
C LYS A 329 -30.48 35.05 -8.87
N ILE A 330 -30.00 33.82 -8.72
CA ILE A 330 -29.08 33.40 -7.66
C ILE A 330 -27.66 33.80 -8.10
N VAL A 331 -27.03 34.71 -7.37
CA VAL A 331 -25.68 35.25 -7.62
C VAL A 331 -24.76 34.86 -6.46
N TYR A 332 -23.50 34.56 -6.76
CA TYR A 332 -22.50 34.17 -5.78
C TYR A 332 -22.01 35.38 -5.01
N VAL A 333 -21.71 35.20 -3.72
CA VAL A 333 -20.96 36.20 -2.95
C VAL A 333 -19.50 35.73 -2.94
N GLU A 334 -18.62 36.38 -3.71
CA GLU A 334 -17.18 36.17 -3.56
C GLU A 334 -16.74 36.72 -2.19
N GLU A 335 -15.89 35.99 -1.47
CA GLU A 335 -15.41 36.34 -0.10
C GLU A 335 -14.60 37.65 -0.01
N GLY A 336 -14.66 38.53 -1.00
CA GLY A 336 -13.90 39.78 -1.08
C GLY A 336 -14.69 41.08 -0.89
N GLU A 337 -16.03 41.09 -0.89
CA GLU A 337 -16.80 42.34 -0.99
C GLU A 337 -17.36 42.92 0.33
N GLU A 338 -17.11 42.33 1.50
CA GLU A 338 -17.53 42.92 2.79
C GLU A 338 -16.36 43.04 3.79
N ARG A 339 -15.38 43.88 3.44
CA ARG A 339 -14.64 44.69 4.41
C ARG A 339 -14.77 46.16 4.03
N GLY A 340 -15.93 46.75 4.33
CA GLY A 340 -16.22 48.17 4.28
C GLY A 340 -17.08 48.55 5.46
#